data_AF-S8C1U2-F1
#
_entry.id   AF-S8C1U2-F1
#
_cell.length_a   1.000
_cell.length_b   1.000
_cell.length_c   1.000
_cell.angle_alpha   90.00
_cell.angle_beta   90.00
_cell.angle_gamma   90.00
#
_symmetry.space_group_name_H-M   'P 1'
#
loop_
_entity.id
_entity.type
_entity.pdbx_description
1 polymer ?
#
loop_
_entity_poly.entity_id
_entity_poly.type
_entity_poly.pdbx_seq_one_letter_code
_entity_poly.pdbx_strand_id
1 'polypeptide(L)'
;VSLPDLGELTIPAMKSMYDIMKVNLGGLNLWQLDGRPMSGDIGKGATMATIKFAVHLVSREDRPQGFLQLAGGANGETAKGLKRERLLETTSTAGKALISGVGFGGHARKIVGKVLWRSVESAAFSLENFPDQLLEALWESIALVGTLKSYNNQIQ
;
A
#
# COMPACT_ATOMS: atom_id res chain seq x y z
N VAL A 1 -1.31 -5.78 -10.33
CA VAL A 1 -0.20 -6.70 -10.72
C VAL A 1 0.96 -6.46 -9.77
N SER A 2 1.49 -7.51 -9.12
CA SER A 2 2.72 -7.38 -8.34
C SER A 2 3.87 -7.01 -9.27
N LEU A 3 4.62 -5.98 -8.92
CA LEU A 3 5.73 -5.42 -9.67
C LEU A 3 6.94 -5.38 -8.74
N PRO A 4 7.83 -6.38 -8.81
CA PRO A 4 9.11 -6.33 -8.12
C PRO A 4 10.05 -5.30 -8.76
N ASP A 5 11.04 -4.83 -7.99
CA ASP A 5 12.14 -4.05 -8.53
C ASP A 5 13.05 -4.95 -9.37
N LEU A 6 12.93 -4.86 -10.69
CA LEU A 6 13.72 -5.61 -11.67
C LEU A 6 14.93 -4.81 -12.17
N GLY A 7 15.27 -3.69 -11.50
CA GLY A 7 16.28 -2.75 -11.98
C GLY A 7 15.92 -2.20 -13.36
N GLU A 8 16.89 -2.22 -14.28
CA GLU A 8 16.73 -1.72 -15.66
C GLU A 8 15.63 -2.42 -16.46
N LEU A 9 15.26 -3.66 -16.08
CA LEU A 9 14.21 -4.41 -16.74
C LEU A 9 12.80 -4.03 -16.29
N THR A 10 12.66 -3.18 -15.27
CA THR A 10 11.35 -2.80 -14.71
C THR A 10 10.45 -2.18 -15.78
N ILE A 11 10.92 -1.12 -16.46
CA ILE A 11 10.10 -0.42 -17.46
C ILE A 11 9.80 -1.30 -18.68
N PRO A 12 10.77 -2.03 -19.28
CA PRO A 12 10.47 -3.01 -20.33
C PRO A 12 9.41 -4.02 -19.93
N ALA A 13 9.50 -4.61 -18.73
CA ALA A 13 8.52 -5.56 -18.23
C ALA A 13 7.13 -4.90 -18.08
N MET A 14 7.07 -3.68 -17.53
CA MET A 14 5.82 -2.94 -17.41
C MET A 14 5.20 -2.66 -18.78
N LYS A 15 5.98 -2.27 -19.80
CA LYS A 15 5.49 -2.02 -21.17
C LYS A 15 4.90 -3.28 -21.78
N SER A 16 5.59 -4.41 -21.69
CA SER A 16 5.09 -5.71 -22.17
C SER A 16 3.78 -6.10 -21.49
N MET A 17 3.71 -5.96 -20.16
CA MET A 17 2.48 -6.22 -19.40
C MET A 17 1.35 -5.26 -19.81
N TYR A 18 1.67 -3.97 -19.94
CA TYR A 18 0.72 -2.94 -20.35
C TYR A 18 0.14 -3.21 -21.74
N ASP A 19 0.97 -3.60 -22.71
CA ASP A 19 0.53 -3.86 -24.08
C ASP A 19 -0.44 -5.04 -24.18
N ILE A 20 -0.27 -6.06 -23.32
CA ILE A 20 -1.21 -7.17 -23.20
C ILE A 20 -2.54 -6.69 -22.59
N MET A 21 -2.47 -5.85 -21.56
CA MET A 21 -3.62 -5.45 -20.76
C MET A 21 -4.43 -4.29 -21.36
N LYS A 22 -3.79 -3.39 -22.14
CA LYS A 22 -4.36 -2.10 -22.53
C LYS A 22 -5.66 -2.21 -23.31
N VAL A 23 -5.81 -3.26 -24.11
CA VAL A 23 -7.01 -3.50 -24.94
C VAL A 23 -8.26 -3.67 -24.07
N ASN A 24 -8.11 -4.28 -22.89
CA ASN A 24 -9.24 -4.59 -22.01
C ASN A 24 -9.37 -3.63 -20.83
N LEU A 25 -8.26 -3.04 -20.36
CA LEU A 25 -8.22 -2.29 -19.10
C LEU A 25 -8.06 -0.78 -19.27
N GLY A 26 -7.91 -0.26 -20.50
CA GLY A 26 -7.89 1.18 -20.77
C GLY A 26 -6.83 1.96 -19.98
N GLY A 27 -5.73 1.30 -19.60
CA GLY A 27 -4.65 1.91 -18.82
C GLY A 27 -4.91 2.03 -17.31
N LEU A 28 -5.97 1.42 -16.77
CA LEU A 28 -6.33 1.44 -15.35
C LEU A 28 -5.55 0.44 -14.48
N ASN A 29 -4.32 0.11 -14.87
CA ASN A 29 -3.51 -0.88 -14.17
C ASN A 29 -3.14 -0.40 -12.77
N LEU A 30 -3.32 -1.25 -11.75
CA LEU A 30 -2.77 -1.04 -10.42
C LEU A 30 -1.43 -1.79 -10.31
N TRP A 31 -0.33 -1.02 -10.35
CA TRP A 31 1.03 -1.52 -10.18
C TRP A 31 1.36 -1.58 -8.69
N GLN A 32 1.43 -2.80 -8.15
CA GLN A 32 1.74 -3.03 -6.75
C GLN A 32 3.25 -3.15 -6.60
N LEU A 33 3.88 -2.08 -6.13
CA LEU A 33 5.31 -1.97 -5.93
C LEU A 33 5.70 -2.84 -4.75
N ASP A 34 6.20 -4.03 -5.06
CA ASP A 34 6.61 -5.06 -4.13
C ASP A 34 8.13 -5.12 -4.14
N GLY A 35 8.77 -4.12 -3.52
CA GLY A 35 10.19 -3.77 -3.74
C GLY A 35 11.12 -4.96 -3.97
N ARG A 36 11.55 -5.66 -2.91
CA ARG A 36 12.35 -6.89 -3.02
C ARG A 36 11.44 -8.11 -3.20
N PRO A 37 11.87 -9.17 -3.91
CA PRO A 37 11.15 -10.44 -3.96
C PRO A 37 10.78 -10.91 -2.54
N MET A 38 9.53 -11.37 -2.35
CA MET A 38 8.90 -11.73 -1.06
C MET A 38 9.56 -12.92 -0.30
N SER A 39 10.87 -13.17 -0.42
CA SER A 39 11.53 -14.38 0.10
C SER A 39 12.34 -14.22 1.39
N GLY A 40 12.32 -13.10 2.12
CA GLY A 40 13.04 -13.10 3.41
C GLY A 40 13.04 -11.88 4.34
N ASP A 41 12.83 -10.66 3.86
CA ASP A 41 12.94 -9.46 4.71
C ASP A 41 11.55 -8.81 4.94
N ILE A 42 10.91 -9.09 6.08
CA ILE A 42 9.64 -8.44 6.50
C ILE A 42 9.91 -7.32 7.52
N GLY A 43 11.10 -6.72 7.46
CA GLY A 43 11.58 -5.69 8.39
C GLY A 43 11.51 -4.26 7.85
N LYS A 44 12.07 -3.31 8.61
CA LYS A 44 12.19 -1.89 8.22
C LYS A 44 12.88 -1.68 6.86
N GLY A 45 13.80 -2.58 6.49
CA GLY A 45 14.51 -2.54 5.21
C GLY A 45 13.58 -2.69 4.00
N ALA A 46 12.51 -3.47 4.13
CA ALA A 46 11.55 -3.69 3.04
C ALA A 46 10.78 -2.42 2.68
N THR A 47 10.29 -1.69 3.69
CA THR A 47 9.60 -0.40 3.48
C THR A 47 10.50 0.60 2.76
N MET A 48 11.77 0.71 3.18
CA MET A 48 12.71 1.64 2.57
C MET A 48 13.04 1.26 1.12
N ALA A 49 13.22 -0.03 0.84
CA ALA A 49 13.44 -0.52 -0.52
C ALA A 49 12.25 -0.18 -1.43
N THR A 50 11.03 -0.45 -0.96
CA THR A 50 9.80 -0.15 -1.70
C THR A 50 9.62 1.36 -1.95
N ILE A 51 9.96 2.22 -0.98
CA ILE A 51 9.92 3.68 -1.18
C ILE A 51 10.98 4.12 -2.19
N LYS A 52 12.21 3.59 -2.13
CA LYS A 52 13.25 3.90 -3.12
C LYS A 52 12.83 3.49 -4.53
N PHE A 53 12.23 2.30 -4.65
CA PHE A 53 11.69 1.83 -5.91
C PHE A 53 10.58 2.74 -6.42
N ALA A 54 9.68 3.18 -5.54
CA ALA A 54 8.65 4.16 -5.87
C ALA A 54 9.25 5.49 -6.37
N VAL A 55 10.25 6.04 -5.69
CA VAL A 55 10.96 7.27 -6.11
C VAL A 55 11.58 7.10 -7.50
N HIS A 56 12.27 5.98 -7.74
CA HIS A 56 12.84 5.69 -9.05
C HIS A 56 11.74 5.60 -10.11
N LEU A 57 10.65 4.90 -9.84
CA LEU A 57 9.62 4.68 -10.84
C LEU A 57 8.86 5.97 -11.18
N VAL A 58 8.57 6.84 -10.20
CA VAL A 58 7.87 8.11 -10.47
C VAL A 58 8.71 9.09 -11.29
N SER A 59 10.05 8.97 -11.28
CA SER A 59 10.95 9.79 -12.10
C SER A 59 11.10 9.28 -13.54
N ARG A 60 10.59 8.08 -13.85
CA ARG A 60 10.58 7.54 -15.22
C ARG A 60 9.40 8.08 -16.01
N GLU A 61 9.67 9.03 -16.91
CA GLU A 61 8.66 9.55 -17.85
C GLU A 61 8.17 8.48 -18.83
N ASP A 62 9.02 7.50 -19.14
CA ASP A 62 8.74 6.45 -20.13
C ASP A 62 7.95 5.25 -19.55
N ARG A 63 7.50 5.34 -18.29
CA ARG A 63 6.67 4.29 -17.67
C ARG A 63 5.26 4.26 -18.28
N PRO A 64 4.66 3.07 -18.45
CA PRO A 64 3.28 2.99 -18.92
C PRO A 64 2.29 3.54 -17.88
N GLN A 65 1.10 3.89 -18.36
CA GLN A 65 0.03 4.44 -17.52
C GLN A 65 -0.46 3.44 -16.46
N GLY A 66 -0.99 4.00 -15.38
CA GLY A 66 -1.58 3.25 -14.28
C GLY A 66 -1.35 3.90 -12.93
N PHE A 67 -1.97 3.31 -11.92
CA PHE A 67 -1.90 3.69 -10.53
C PHE A 67 -0.73 2.96 -9.85
N LEU A 68 0.07 3.68 -9.07
CA LEU A 68 1.17 3.11 -8.30
C LEU A 68 0.72 2.88 -6.85
N GLN A 69 0.85 1.67 -6.35
CA GLN A 69 0.54 1.34 -4.95
C GLN A 69 1.76 0.69 -4.30
N LEU A 70 2.22 1.21 -3.16
CA LEU A 70 3.24 0.51 -2.37
C LEU A 70 2.60 -0.70 -1.71
N ALA A 71 3.14 -1.90 -1.96
CA ALA A 71 2.60 -3.15 -1.40
C ALA A 71 3.67 -4.04 -0.73
N GLY A 72 4.96 -3.79 -0.98
CA GLY A 72 6.05 -4.54 -0.37
C GLY A 72 6.46 -4.00 1.01
N GLY A 73 6.15 -4.75 2.07
CA GLY A 73 6.67 -4.47 3.41
C GLY A 73 6.19 -3.15 4.04
N ALA A 74 5.01 -2.65 3.69
CA ALA A 74 4.44 -1.44 4.28
C ALA A 74 4.19 -1.62 5.80
N ASN A 75 4.58 -0.63 6.60
CA ASN A 75 4.45 -0.61 8.06
C ASN A 75 4.26 0.83 8.59
N GLY A 76 4.26 1.02 9.91
CA GLY A 76 4.08 2.33 10.54
C GLY A 76 5.07 3.44 10.12
N GLU A 77 6.22 3.09 9.53
CA GLU A 77 7.19 4.08 9.02
C GLU A 77 6.92 4.48 7.56
N THR A 78 6.05 3.76 6.84
CA THR A 78 5.75 4.02 5.42
C THR A 78 5.23 5.43 5.19
N ALA A 79 4.31 5.91 6.02
CA ALA A 79 3.75 7.25 5.88
C ALA A 79 4.81 8.35 6.02
N LYS A 80 5.70 8.24 7.01
CA LYS A 80 6.80 9.20 7.20
C LYS A 80 7.75 9.19 6.00
N GLY A 81 8.10 8.01 5.50
CA GLY A 81 8.97 7.88 4.34
C GLY A 81 8.36 8.47 3.08
N LEU A 82 7.08 8.18 2.80
CA LEU A 82 6.38 8.78 1.66
C LEU A 82 6.26 10.30 1.74
N LYS A 83 6.00 10.87 2.93
CA LYS A 83 5.99 12.32 3.15
C LYS A 83 7.37 12.93 2.91
N ARG A 84 8.43 12.29 3.41
CA ARG A 84 9.82 12.75 3.21
C ARG A 84 10.19 12.82 1.72
N GLU A 85 9.83 11.80 0.95
CA GLU A 85 10.09 11.76 -0.48
C GLU A 85 9.04 12.53 -1.32
N ARG A 86 8.11 13.24 -0.68
CA ARG A 86 7.03 14.01 -1.34
C ARG A 86 6.18 13.17 -2.32
N LEU A 87 6.00 11.89 -2.00
CA LEU A 87 5.22 10.95 -2.80
C LEU A 87 3.72 10.97 -2.46
N LEU A 88 3.36 11.57 -1.33
CA LEU A 88 1.98 11.86 -0.95
C LEU A 88 1.72 13.34 -1.17
N GLU A 89 0.61 13.65 -1.85
CA GLU A 89 0.12 15.03 -1.88
C GLU A 89 -0.83 15.24 -0.71
N THR A 90 -0.42 16.13 0.18
CA THR A 90 -1.27 16.66 1.23
C THR A 90 -1.65 18.08 0.84
N THR A 91 -2.94 18.28 0.62
CA THR A 91 -3.66 19.55 0.48
C THR A 91 -3.59 20.29 -0.88
N SER A 92 -4.73 20.24 -1.57
CA SER A 92 -5.41 21.42 -2.12
C SER A 92 -4.60 22.39 -2.99
N THR A 93 -4.12 21.95 -4.15
CA THR A 93 -4.13 22.71 -5.43
C THR A 93 -3.47 21.87 -6.51
N ALA A 94 -4.27 21.31 -7.43
CA ALA A 94 -3.89 20.84 -8.77
C ALA A 94 -2.69 19.86 -8.95
N GLY A 95 -2.01 19.43 -7.90
CA GLY A 95 -1.10 18.29 -7.94
C GLY A 95 -1.87 16.99 -8.11
N LYS A 96 -1.24 15.97 -8.70
CA LYS A 96 -1.75 14.60 -8.74
C LYS A 96 -0.78 13.71 -7.98
N ALA A 97 -1.23 13.15 -6.85
CA ALA A 97 -0.42 12.27 -6.02
C ALA A 97 0.31 11.21 -6.85
N LEU A 98 1.64 11.16 -6.73
CA LEU A 98 2.50 10.29 -7.52
C LEU A 98 2.28 8.81 -7.16
N ILE A 99 1.91 8.56 -5.91
CA ILE A 99 1.48 7.27 -5.40
C ILE A 99 -0.03 7.32 -5.15
N SER A 100 -0.74 6.33 -5.70
CA SER A 100 -2.19 6.19 -5.63
C SER A 100 -2.66 5.46 -4.36
N GLY A 101 -1.76 4.79 -3.63
CA GLY A 101 -2.11 4.21 -2.33
C GLY A 101 -1.00 3.34 -1.72
N VAL A 102 -1.32 2.76 -0.56
CA VAL A 102 -0.45 1.83 0.18
C VAL A 102 -1.28 0.62 0.60
N GLY A 103 -0.79 -0.58 0.29
CA GLY A 103 -1.34 -1.85 0.77
C GLY A 103 -0.61 -2.31 2.03
N PHE A 104 -1.28 -2.24 3.18
CA PHE A 104 -0.78 -2.83 4.42
C PHE A 104 -1.21 -4.29 4.52
N GLY A 105 -0.29 -5.22 4.26
CA GLY A 105 -0.52 -6.66 4.40
C GLY A 105 -0.27 -7.15 5.82
N GLY A 106 0.86 -7.84 6.04
CA GLY A 106 1.22 -8.45 7.31
C GLY A 106 1.23 -7.48 8.51
N HIS A 107 1.57 -6.20 8.29
CA HIS A 107 1.51 -5.20 9.34
C HIS A 107 0.08 -4.92 9.82
N ALA A 108 -0.89 -4.77 8.90
CA ALA A 108 -2.30 -4.63 9.25
C ALA A 108 -2.81 -5.87 9.97
N ARG A 109 -2.49 -7.07 9.46
CA ARG A 109 -2.85 -8.35 10.12
C ARG A 109 -2.32 -8.42 11.55
N LYS A 110 -1.09 -7.94 11.80
CA LYS A 110 -0.48 -7.92 13.13
C LYS A 110 -1.17 -6.94 14.08
N ILE A 111 -1.57 -5.77 13.60
CA ILE A 111 -2.25 -4.76 14.42
C ILE A 111 -3.68 -5.21 14.72
N VAL A 112 -4.46 -5.48 13.67
CA VAL A 112 -5.88 -5.86 13.79
C VAL A 112 -6.05 -7.22 14.46
N GLY A 113 -5.15 -8.17 14.18
CA GLY A 113 -5.18 -9.50 14.79
C GLY A 113 -5.04 -9.50 16.31
N LYS A 114 -4.40 -8.48 16.91
CA LYS A 114 -4.34 -8.35 18.38
C LYS A 114 -5.70 -8.10 19.01
N VAL A 115 -6.62 -7.50 18.26
CA VAL A 115 -8.00 -7.25 18.69
C VAL A 115 -8.83 -8.49 18.44
N LEU A 116 -8.77 -9.00 17.21
CA LEU A 116 -9.59 -10.14 16.80
C LEU A 116 -9.26 -11.40 17.59
N TRP A 117 -7.98 -11.63 17.93
CA TRP A 117 -7.57 -12.88 18.61
C TRP A 117 -7.73 -12.87 20.12
N ARG A 118 -8.33 -11.82 20.71
CA ARG A 118 -8.72 -11.83 22.14
C ARG A 118 -9.90 -12.75 22.44
N SER A 119 -10.63 -13.20 21.41
CA SER A 119 -11.90 -13.94 21.56
C SER A 119 -11.89 -15.33 20.92
N VAL A 120 -10.71 -15.92 20.69
CA VAL A 120 -10.59 -17.21 20.00
C VAL A 120 -10.87 -18.36 20.96
N GLU A 121 -12.11 -18.83 20.98
CA GLU A 121 -12.45 -20.19 21.42
C GLU A 121 -13.04 -21.07 20.31
N SER A 122 -13.33 -20.55 19.12
CA SER A 122 -14.05 -21.33 18.11
C SER A 122 -13.68 -20.98 16.67
N ALA A 123 -13.60 -22.02 15.84
CA ALA A 123 -13.33 -21.99 14.41
C ALA A 123 -14.47 -21.36 13.56
N ALA A 124 -15.56 -20.92 14.18
CA ALA A 124 -16.70 -20.26 13.55
C ALA A 124 -16.82 -18.78 13.99
N PHE A 125 -15.74 -18.02 13.86
CA PHE A 125 -15.70 -16.60 14.26
C PHE A 125 -16.28 -15.71 13.15
N SER A 126 -17.55 -15.36 13.29
CA SER A 126 -18.22 -14.28 12.53
C SER A 126 -18.05 -12.96 13.29
N LEU A 127 -17.25 -12.03 12.77
CA LEU A 127 -16.92 -10.76 13.44
C LEU A 127 -18.15 -9.86 13.67
N GLU A 128 -19.17 -10.00 12.82
CA GLU A 128 -20.46 -9.31 12.94
C GLU A 128 -21.21 -9.63 14.24
N ASN A 129 -20.91 -10.75 14.90
CA ASN A 129 -21.50 -11.13 16.19
C ASN A 129 -20.78 -10.49 17.40
N PHE A 130 -19.69 -9.75 17.15
CA PHE A 130 -18.82 -9.18 18.17
C PHE A 130 -18.62 -7.68 17.91
N PRO A 131 -19.68 -6.85 18.11
CA PRO A 131 -19.68 -5.45 17.69
C PRO A 131 -18.57 -4.62 18.34
N ASP A 132 -18.22 -4.89 19.60
CA ASP A 132 -17.15 -4.17 20.30
C ASP A 132 -15.77 -4.50 19.71
N GLN A 133 -15.48 -5.78 19.44
CA GLN A 133 -14.24 -6.20 18.79
C GLN A 133 -14.15 -5.70 17.35
N LEU A 134 -15.28 -5.69 16.63
CA LEU A 134 -15.37 -5.13 15.28
C LEU A 134 -15.02 -3.63 15.31
N LEU A 135 -15.60 -2.88 16.25
CA LEU A 135 -15.34 -1.46 16.41
C LEU A 135 -13.88 -1.18 16.78
N GLU A 136 -13.30 -1.94 17.71
CA GLU A 136 -11.88 -1.80 18.08
C GLU A 136 -10.96 -2.12 16.88
N ALA A 137 -11.27 -3.18 16.11
CA ALA A 137 -10.52 -3.53 14.90
C ALA A 137 -10.60 -2.44 13.82
N LEU A 138 -11.76 -1.78 13.69
CA LEU A 138 -11.95 -0.64 12.81
C LEU A 138 -11.15 0.58 13.27
N TRP A 139 -11.14 0.88 14.57
CA TRP A 139 -10.33 1.97 15.11
C TRP A 139 -8.83 1.79 14.84
N GLU A 140 -8.31 0.58 15.05
CA GLU A 140 -6.93 0.23 14.71
C GLU A 140 -6.64 0.39 13.21
N SER A 141 -7.59 -0.02 12.36
CA SER A 141 -7.48 0.13 10.90
C SER A 141 -7.51 1.61 10.46
N ILE A 142 -8.39 2.41 11.06
CA ILE A 142 -8.50 3.86 10.83
C ILE A 142 -7.21 4.56 11.27
N ALA A 143 -6.68 4.23 12.44
CA ALA A 143 -5.42 4.78 12.94
C ALA A 143 -4.26 4.47 11.99
N LEU A 144 -4.17 3.24 11.49
CA LEU A 144 -3.14 2.84 10.53
C LEU A 144 -3.25 3.65 9.22
N VAL A 145 -4.43 3.72 8.62
CA VAL A 145 -4.64 4.44 7.34
C VAL A 145 -4.60 5.95 7.52
N GLY A 146 -4.97 6.47 8.69
CA GLY A 146 -4.94 7.90 9.05
C GLY A 146 -3.54 8.50 9.07
N THR A 147 -2.50 7.66 9.12
CA THR A 147 -1.12 8.12 8.90
C THR A 147 -0.87 8.65 7.48
N LEU A 148 -1.67 8.17 6.51
CA LEU A 148 -1.60 8.50 5.08
C LEU A 148 -2.74 9.41 4.63
N LYS A 149 -3.95 9.22 5.17
CA LYS A 149 -5.16 9.96 4.80
C LYS A 149 -5.53 10.96 5.90
N SER A 150 -5.94 12.15 5.51
CA SER A 150 -6.60 13.08 6.41
C SER A 150 -8.09 12.78 6.47
N TYR A 151 -8.62 12.53 7.66
CA TYR A 151 -10.06 12.48 7.90
C TYR A 151 -10.50 13.83 8.47
N ASN A 152 -11.62 14.39 8.00
CA ASN A 152 -12.24 15.51 8.70
C ASN A 152 -12.69 15.00 10.08
N ASN A 153 -12.40 15.75 11.15
CA ASN A 153 -12.70 15.43 12.56
C ASN A 153 -14.21 15.35 12.86
N GLN A 154 -14.96 14.49 12.19
CA GLN A 154 -16.38 14.22 12.49
C GLN A 154 -16.61 12.86 13.14
N ILE A 155 -15.53 12.14 13.49
CA ILE A 155 -15.63 10.89 14.22
C ILE A 155 -14.93 11.10 15.58
N GLN A 156 -15.68 11.69 16.51
CA GLN A 156 -15.43 11.66 17.96
C GLN A 156 -16.69 11.17 18.64
#